data_AF-A0AB73KLM1-F1
#
_entry.id   AF-A0AB73KLM1-F1
#
_cell.length_a   1.000
_cell.length_b   1.000
_cell.length_c   1.000
_cell.angle_alpha   90.00
_cell.angle_beta   90.00
_cell.angle_gamma   90.00
#
_symmetry.space_group_name_H-M   'P 1'
#
loop_
_entity.id
_entity.type
_entity.pdbx_description
1 polymer ?
#
loop_
_entity_poly.entity_id
_entity_poly.type
_entity_poly.pdbx_seq_one_letter_code
_entity_poly.pdbx_strand_id
1 'polypeptide(L)'
;MPTPRRTKNDHLLYADVVDSKTKAGVWMGERDSFQTKQAQILEAVKDQLSWVPLENAIMVISTAPAGITVIAANPTLPGMIVLSDGGSPAASSVLQSLSEEAIRNAMAGLGIAEEEAA
;
A
#
# COMPACT_ATOMS: atom_id res chain seq x y z
N MET A 1 0.54 -13.97 -20.93
CA MET A 1 -0.55 -13.01 -20.62
C MET A 1 -1.59 -13.76 -19.81
N PRO A 2 -1.70 -13.54 -18.48
CA PRO A 2 -2.70 -14.22 -17.68
C PRO A 2 -4.11 -13.69 -18.02
N THR A 3 -5.08 -14.59 -18.13
CA THR A 3 -6.46 -14.28 -18.49
C THR A 3 -7.29 -14.05 -17.22
N PRO A 4 -8.03 -12.93 -17.09
CA PRO A 4 -8.88 -12.67 -15.92
C PRO A 4 -10.07 -13.64 -15.82
N ARG A 5 -10.48 -14.01 -14.60
CA ARG A 5 -11.56 -14.99 -14.38
C ARG A 5 -12.96 -14.40 -14.57
N ARG A 6 -13.89 -15.27 -14.99
CA ARG A 6 -15.23 -14.98 -15.53
C ARG A 6 -16.39 -15.00 -14.49
N THR A 7 -16.18 -15.35 -13.21
CA THR A 7 -17.29 -15.51 -12.23
C THR A 7 -17.01 -14.99 -10.82
N LYS A 8 -18.08 -14.61 -10.10
CA LYS A 8 -18.14 -13.84 -8.85
C LYS A 8 -17.46 -14.45 -7.61
N ASN A 9 -17.19 -15.76 -7.59
CA ASN A 9 -16.60 -16.46 -6.43
C ASN A 9 -15.08 -16.72 -6.55
N ASP A 10 -14.45 -16.19 -7.59
CA ASP A 10 -13.00 -16.24 -7.73
C ASP A 10 -12.35 -15.07 -7.01
N HIS A 11 -12.17 -15.20 -5.69
CA HIS A 11 -11.42 -14.24 -4.87
C HIS A 11 -9.90 -14.38 -5.04
N LEU A 12 -9.44 -14.82 -6.22
CA LEU A 12 -8.03 -14.77 -6.56
C LEU A 12 -7.66 -13.29 -6.72
N LEU A 13 -7.14 -12.71 -5.65
CA LEU A 13 -6.27 -11.55 -5.72
C LEU A 13 -5.16 -11.92 -6.70
N TYR A 14 -5.30 -11.52 -7.95
CA TYR A 14 -4.23 -11.55 -8.93
C TYR A 14 -3.20 -10.51 -8.48
N ALA A 15 -2.37 -10.89 -7.52
CA ALA A 15 -1.05 -10.30 -7.32
C ALA A 15 -0.16 -10.74 -8.50
N ASP A 16 -0.59 -10.38 -9.70
CA ASP A 16 0.21 -10.45 -10.91
C ASP A 16 1.51 -9.69 -10.60
N VAL A 17 2.67 -10.33 -10.76
CA VAL A 17 3.99 -9.69 -10.64
C VAL A 17 4.19 -8.86 -11.91
N VAL A 18 3.27 -7.92 -12.12
CA VAL A 18 3.39 -6.82 -13.06
C VAL A 18 4.20 -5.80 -12.31
N ASP A 19 5.30 -5.37 -12.92
CA ASP A 19 6.29 -4.41 -12.43
C ASP A 19 5.87 -3.78 -11.10
N SER A 20 6.50 -4.23 -10.00
CA SER A 20 6.16 -3.78 -8.64
C SER A 20 6.16 -2.25 -8.51
N LYS A 21 6.81 -1.53 -9.44
CA LYS A 21 6.70 -0.08 -9.66
C LYS A 21 5.28 0.42 -9.83
N THR A 22 4.46 -0.26 -10.63
CA THR A 22 3.07 0.12 -10.90
C THR A 22 2.07 -0.24 -9.79
N LYS A 23 2.42 -1.15 -8.86
CA LYS A 23 1.57 -1.54 -7.72
C LYS A 23 2.02 -0.97 -6.38
N ALA A 24 3.25 -0.48 -6.27
CA ALA A 24 3.70 0.24 -5.07
C ALA A 24 3.31 1.72 -5.20
N GLY A 25 2.45 2.18 -4.30
CA GLY A 25 1.87 3.52 -4.35
C GLY A 25 2.78 4.64 -3.86
N VAL A 26 3.90 4.33 -3.17
CA VAL A 26 4.80 5.36 -2.61
C VAL A 26 6.26 4.91 -2.68
N TRP A 27 7.14 5.76 -3.20
CA TRP A 27 8.57 5.51 -3.45
C TRP A 27 9.49 6.43 -2.64
N MET A 28 10.67 5.93 -2.31
CA MET A 28 11.72 6.67 -1.59
C MET A 28 13.10 6.40 -2.21
N GLY A 29 14.12 7.19 -1.88
CA GLY A 29 15.48 6.96 -2.36
C GLY A 29 16.13 5.70 -1.80
N GLU A 30 16.97 5.03 -2.61
CA GLU A 30 17.79 3.89 -2.20
C GLU A 30 18.88 4.34 -1.21
N ARG A 31 18.78 3.90 0.04
CA ARG A 31 19.84 4.03 1.06
C ARG A 31 19.80 2.81 1.96
N ASP A 32 20.95 2.34 2.47
CA ASP A 32 21.05 1.18 3.38
C ASP A 32 20.12 1.23 4.62
N SER A 33 19.53 2.39 4.93
CA SER A 33 18.54 2.61 5.99
C SER A 33 17.06 2.51 5.54
N PHE A 34 16.76 2.17 4.29
CA PHE A 34 15.40 2.25 3.75
C PHE A 34 14.43 1.28 4.43
N GLN A 35 14.87 0.08 4.78
CA GLN A 35 14.05 -0.90 5.52
C GLN A 35 13.67 -0.39 6.92
N THR A 36 14.60 0.27 7.60
CA THR A 36 14.33 0.89 8.91
C THR A 36 13.30 2.02 8.76
N LYS A 37 13.43 2.85 7.74
CA LYS A 37 12.48 3.94 7.45
C LYS A 37 11.09 3.40 7.08
N GLN A 38 11.01 2.36 6.27
CA GLN A 38 9.74 1.70 5.92
C GLN A 38 9.03 1.15 7.16
N ALA A 39 9.76 0.53 8.09
CA ALA A 39 9.20 0.06 9.35
C ALA A 39 8.67 1.23 10.20
N GLN A 40 9.42 2.33 10.31
CA GLN A 40 8.98 3.53 11.03
C GLN A 40 7.73 4.16 10.40
N ILE A 41 7.66 4.22 9.07
CA ILE A 41 6.48 4.71 8.34
C ILE A 41 5.28 3.80 8.60
N LEU A 42 5.46 2.47 8.52
CA LEU A 42 4.39 1.52 8.76
C LEU A 42 3.83 1.65 10.18
N GLU A 43 4.69 1.89 11.18
CA GLU A 43 4.24 2.20 12.54
C GLU A 43 3.51 3.55 12.62
N ALA A 44 4.02 4.61 12.00
CA ALA A 44 3.38 5.93 12.04
C ALA A 44 2.01 5.98 11.29
N VAL A 45 1.81 5.14 10.27
CA VAL A 45 0.53 5.03 9.56
C VAL A 45 -0.58 4.45 10.45
N LYS A 46 -0.22 3.63 11.45
CA LYS A 46 -1.18 3.01 12.39
C LYS A 46 -1.93 4.03 13.24
N ASP A 47 -1.36 5.21 13.45
CA ASP A 47 -2.00 6.30 14.19
C ASP A 47 -3.05 7.05 13.35
N GLN A 48 -3.07 6.84 12.03
CA GLN A 48 -3.91 7.57 11.08
C GLN A 48 -5.09 6.74 10.54
N LEU A 49 -4.98 5.41 10.55
CA LEU A 49 -5.92 4.50 9.90
C LEU A 49 -6.48 3.48 10.89
N SER A 50 -7.70 2.99 10.64
CA SER A 50 -8.24 1.84 11.38
C SER A 50 -7.67 0.54 10.78
N TRP A 51 -6.80 -0.13 11.53
CA TRP A 51 -6.05 -1.28 11.03
C TRP A 51 -6.15 -2.52 11.92
N VAL A 52 -5.85 -3.67 11.33
CA VAL A 52 -5.63 -4.95 12.02
C VAL A 52 -4.26 -5.51 11.64
N PRO A 53 -3.58 -6.22 12.55
CA PRO A 53 -2.25 -6.74 12.30
C PRO A 53 -2.27 -7.83 11.21
N LEU A 54 -1.29 -7.75 10.30
CA LEU A 54 -0.88 -8.85 9.44
C LEU A 54 0.62 -9.11 9.65
N GLU A 55 1.09 -10.30 9.28
CA GLU A 55 2.53 -10.60 9.35
C GLU A 55 3.29 -9.68 8.36
N ASN A 56 4.20 -8.85 8.88
CA ASN A 56 5.01 -7.87 8.13
C ASN A 56 4.20 -6.80 7.35
N ALA A 57 2.93 -6.59 7.70
CA ALA A 57 2.03 -5.66 7.02
C ALA A 57 0.93 -5.17 7.97
N ILE A 58 0.11 -4.23 7.51
CA ILE A 58 -1.17 -3.89 8.14
C ILE A 58 -2.29 -4.04 7.13
N MET A 59 -3.48 -4.42 7.61
CA MET A 59 -4.70 -4.36 6.84
C MET A 59 -5.60 -3.26 7.39
N VAL A 60 -5.87 -2.26 6.57
CA VAL A 60 -6.79 -1.17 6.84
C VAL A 60 -8.19 -1.61 6.42
N ILE A 61 -9.17 -1.41 7.31
CA ILE A 61 -10.57 -1.74 7.05
C ILE A 61 -11.34 -0.44 6.94
N SER A 62 -12.00 -0.22 5.80
CA SER A 62 -12.83 0.96 5.58
C SER A 62 -14.29 0.56 5.36
N THR A 63 -15.20 1.33 5.95
CA THR A 63 -16.64 1.22 5.72
C THR A 63 -17.16 2.26 4.72
N ALA A 64 -16.36 3.26 4.38
CA ALA A 64 -16.74 4.37 3.49
C ALA A 64 -15.51 4.92 2.73
N PRO A 65 -15.27 4.49 1.47
CA PRO A 65 -15.98 3.41 0.77
C PRO A 65 -15.69 2.04 1.39
N ALA A 66 -16.62 1.10 1.28
CA ALA A 66 -16.46 -0.23 1.84
C ALA A 66 -15.35 -1.01 1.11
N GLY A 67 -14.38 -1.52 1.88
CA GLY A 67 -13.28 -2.33 1.36
C GLY A 67 -12.13 -2.47 2.34
N ILE A 68 -11.04 -3.06 1.85
CA ILE A 68 -9.80 -3.25 2.60
C ILE A 68 -8.61 -2.70 1.82
N THR A 69 -7.58 -2.28 2.54
CA THR A 69 -6.28 -1.97 1.96
C THR A 69 -5.17 -2.67 2.74
N VAL A 70 -4.29 -3.39 2.07
CA VAL A 70 -3.07 -3.94 2.67
C VAL A 70 -1.91 -2.99 2.40
N ILE A 71 -1.20 -2.61 3.45
CA ILE A 71 -0.01 -1.76 3.39
C ILE A 71 1.19 -2.55 3.93
N ALA A 72 2.25 -2.63 3.16
CA ALA A 72 3.46 -3.37 3.52
C ALA A 72 4.72 -2.62 3.04
N ALA A 73 5.85 -2.86 3.71
CA ALA A 73 7.14 -2.43 3.19
C ALA A 73 7.48 -3.22 1.92
N ASN A 74 7.97 -2.55 0.88
CA ASN A 74 8.51 -3.27 -0.27
C ASN A 74 9.84 -3.94 0.13
N PRO A 75 9.99 -5.28 0.00
CA PRO A 75 11.14 -6.01 0.51
C PRO A 75 12.42 -5.75 -0.29
N THR A 76 12.30 -5.36 -1.56
CA THR A 76 13.41 -5.28 -2.51
C THR A 76 13.72 -3.87 -2.97
N LEU A 77 12.76 -2.96 -2.87
CA LEU A 77 12.87 -1.59 -3.36
C LEU A 77 12.45 -0.61 -2.26
N PRO A 78 12.96 0.64 -2.27
CA PRO A 78 12.52 1.61 -1.31
C PRO A 78 11.12 2.10 -1.68
N GLY A 79 10.17 1.89 -0.77
CA GLY A 79 8.77 2.25 -0.99
C GLY A 79 7.79 1.40 -0.19
N MET A 80 6.51 1.79 -0.24
CA MET A 80 5.43 1.06 0.40
C MET A 80 4.52 0.44 -0.67
N ILE A 81 4.17 -0.82 -0.48
CA ILE A 81 3.17 -1.52 -1.27
C ILE A 81 1.80 -1.17 -0.69
N VAL A 82 0.87 -0.76 -1.56
CA VAL A 82 -0.51 -0.44 -1.19
C VAL A 82 -1.43 -1.23 -2.11
N LEU A 83 -2.17 -2.18 -1.57
CA LEU A 83 -3.12 -3.01 -2.32
C LEU A 83 -4.53 -2.78 -1.80
N SER A 84 -5.39 -2.18 -2.61
CA SER A 84 -6.75 -1.83 -2.21
C SER A 84 -7.79 -2.66 -2.96
N ASP A 85 -8.77 -3.17 -2.21
CA ASP A 85 -9.92 -3.90 -2.72
C ASP A 85 -11.20 -3.30 -2.14
N GLY A 86 -11.92 -2.55 -2.97
CA GLY A 86 -13.23 -1.99 -2.66
C GLY A 86 -14.34 -2.65 -3.48
N GLY A 87 -15.59 -2.46 -3.07
CA GLY A 87 -16.75 -3.04 -3.76
C GLY A 87 -16.97 -2.60 -5.22
N SER A 88 -16.14 -1.70 -5.73
CA SER A 88 -16.08 -1.26 -7.14
C SER A 88 -14.68 -0.71 -7.46
N PRO A 89 -14.30 -0.61 -8.76
CA PRO A 89 -13.02 0.00 -9.14
C PRO A 89 -12.82 1.43 -8.62
N ALA A 90 -13.89 2.24 -8.59
CA ALA A 90 -13.85 3.59 -8.04
C ALA A 90 -13.58 3.57 -6.52
N ALA A 91 -14.19 2.64 -5.79
CA ALA A 91 -13.94 2.45 -4.36
C ALA A 91 -12.48 2.02 -4.11
N SER A 92 -11.94 1.07 -4.88
CA SER A 92 -10.54 0.65 -4.77
C SER A 92 -9.57 1.82 -5.00
N SER A 93 -9.85 2.65 -6.00
CA SER A 93 -9.03 3.85 -6.27
C SER A 93 -9.04 4.83 -5.11
N VAL A 94 -10.21 5.09 -4.50
CA VAL A 94 -10.32 5.99 -3.35
C VAL A 94 -9.57 5.43 -2.13
N LEU A 95 -9.72 4.14 -1.84
CA LEU A 95 -9.01 3.46 -0.75
C LEU A 95 -7.49 3.52 -0.93
N GLN A 96 -7.03 3.35 -2.16
CA GLN A 96 -5.62 3.46 -2.51
C GLN A 96 -5.12 4.89 -2.26
N SER A 97 -5.81 5.91 -2.78
CA SER A 97 -5.40 7.31 -2.59
C SER A 97 -5.36 7.73 -1.12
N LEU A 98 -6.35 7.32 -0.32
CA LEU A 98 -6.37 7.60 1.12
C LEU A 98 -5.19 6.96 1.86
N SER A 99 -4.85 5.72 1.48
CA SER A 99 -3.73 5.00 2.09
C SER A 99 -2.39 5.60 1.69
N GLU A 100 -2.21 5.99 0.42
CA GLU A 100 -1.02 6.71 -0.04
C GLU A 100 -0.87 8.07 0.62
N GLU A 101 -1.97 8.81 0.84
CA GLU A 101 -1.97 10.08 1.57
C GLU A 101 -1.54 9.88 3.03
N ALA A 102 -2.06 8.87 3.72
CA ALA A 102 -1.64 8.55 5.09
C ALA A 102 -0.15 8.21 5.19
N ILE A 103 0.38 7.47 4.20
CA ILE A 103 1.81 7.19 4.08
C ILE A 103 2.62 8.47 3.86
N ARG A 104 2.19 9.34 2.93
CA ARG A 104 2.84 10.64 2.68
C ARG A 104 2.83 11.53 3.93
N ASN A 105 1.73 11.57 4.67
CA ASN A 105 1.63 12.28 5.95
C ASN A 105 2.57 11.70 7.01
N ALA A 106 2.66 10.37 7.11
CA ALA A 106 3.60 9.70 8.01
C ALA A 106 5.05 10.03 7.64
N MET A 107 5.39 9.98 6.34
CA MET A 107 6.71 10.37 5.83
C MET A 107 7.04 11.82 6.18
N ALA A 108 6.11 12.75 5.94
CA ALA A 108 6.30 14.16 6.27
C ALA A 108 6.51 14.39 7.78
N GLY A 109 5.73 13.71 8.64
CA GLY A 109 5.89 13.76 10.09
C GLY A 109 7.23 13.22 10.59
N LEU A 110 7.82 12.27 9.86
CA LEU A 110 9.13 11.68 10.15
C LEU A 110 10.30 12.42 9.46
N GLY A 111 10.02 13.47 8.68
CA GLY A 111 11.04 14.19 7.90
C GLY A 111 11.66 13.36 6.77
N ILE A 112 10.91 12.39 6.22
CA ILE A 112 11.33 11.54 5.11
C ILE A 112 10.80 12.16 3.81
N ALA A 113 11.71 12.49 2.89
CA ALA A 113 11.33 13.04 1.59
C ALA A 113 10.90 11.94 0.60
N GLU A 114 9.86 12.24 -0.19
CA GLU A 114 9.49 11.50 -1.40
C GLU A 114 10.48 11.89 -2.50
N GLU A 115 11.07 10.91 -3.17
CA GLU A 115 11.98 11.13 -4.31
C GLU A 115 11.33 10.48 -5.54
N GLU A 116 11.20 11.22 -6.65
CA GLU A 116 10.67 10.66 -7.90
C GLU A 116 11.55 9.48 -8.35
N ALA A 117 10.90 8.37 -8.74
CA ALA A 117 11.60 7.25 -9.33
C ALA A 117 12.25 7.70 -10.65
N ALA A 118 13.59 7.75 -10.68
CA ALA A 118 14.38 8.05 -11.88
C ALA A 118 14.21 6.98 -12.99
#